data_AF-A0A4U9DD34-F1
#
_entry.id   AF-A0A4U9DD34-F1
#
_cell.length_a   1.000
_cell.length_b   1.000
_cell.length_c   1.000
_cell.angle_alpha   90.00
_cell.angle_beta   90.00
_cell.angle_gamma   90.00
#
_symmetry.space_group_name_H-M   'P 1'
#
loop_
_entity.id
_entity.type
_entity.pdbx_description
1 polymer ?
#
loop_
_entity_poly.entity_id
_entity_poly.type
_entity_poly.pdbx_seq_one_letter_code
_entity_poly.pdbx_strand_id
1 'polypeptide(L)' 'MALTEAWYRELAEESGERIINGLCETIQGGPLG' A
#
# COMPACT_ATOMS: atom_id res chain seq x y z
N MET A 1 -10.87 -13.90 -7.84
CA MET A 1 -9.62 -13.95 -8.64
C MET A 1 -9.34 -12.62 -9.33
N ALA A 2 -10.30 -12.00 -10.03
CA ALA A 2 -10.12 -10.71 -10.71
C ALA A 2 -9.50 -9.58 -9.85
N LEU A 3 -9.85 -9.49 -8.56
CA LEU A 3 -9.27 -8.48 -7.65
C LEU A 3 -7.77 -8.73 -7.39
N THR A 4 -7.37 -9.99 -7.24
CA THR A 4 -5.96 -10.34 -7.01
C THR A 4 -5.12 -10.04 -8.25
N GLU A 5 -5.66 -10.31 -9.44
CA GLU A 5 -5.00 -9.98 -10.71
C GLU A 5 -4.86 -8.47 -10.91
N ALA A 6 -5.89 -7.69 -10.56
CA ALA A 6 -5.82 -6.23 -10.59
C ALA A 6 -4.74 -5.70 -9.64
N TRP A 7 -4.67 -6.25 -8.42
CA TRP A 7 -3.63 -5.88 -7.46
C TRP A 7 -2.22 -6.18 -7.98
N TYR A 8 -2.00 -7.30 -8.67
CA TYR A 8 -0.70 -7.58 -9.30
C TYR A 8 -0.32 -6.59 -10.41
N ARG A 9 -1.30 -6.08 -11.16
CA ARG A 9 -1.04 -5.04 -12.16
C ARG A 9 -0.62 -3.73 -11.50
N GLU A 10 -1.32 -3.33 -10.43
CA GLU A 10 -0.93 -2.15 -9.64
C GLU A 10 0.48 -2.28 -9.07
N LEU A 11 0.87 -3.46 -8.59
CA LEU A 11 2.22 -3.71 -8.07
C LEU A 11 3.31 -3.62 -9.13
N ALA A 12 3.01 -3.95 -10.39
CA ALA A 12 3.98 -3.85 -11.47
C ALA A 12 4.31 -2.40 -11.85
N GLU A 13 3.39 -1.47 -11.59
CA GLU A 13 3.51 -0.03 -11.90
C GLU A 13 3.89 0.81 -10.66
N GLU A 14 4.03 0.17 -9.50
CA GLU A 14 4.24 0.83 -8.22
C GLU A 14 5.62 1.49 -8.11
N SER A 15 5.65 2.78 -7.77
CA SER A 15 6.89 3.53 -7.48
C SER A 15 7.40 3.30 -6.05
N GLY A 16 6.52 2.81 -5.18
CA GLY A 16 6.75 2.62 -3.74
C GLY A 16 6.03 3.65 -2.89
N GLU A 17 5.65 4.80 -3.46
CA GLU A 17 5.01 5.90 -2.75
C GLU A 17 3.70 5.47 -2.08
N ARG A 18 2.82 4.76 -2.82
CA ARG A 18 1.51 4.37 -2.30
C ARG A 18 1.62 3.35 -1.16
N ILE A 19 2.50 2.36 -1.31
CA ILE A 19 2.72 1.34 -0.28
C ILE A 19 3.35 1.97 0.96
N ILE A 20 4.38 2.79 0.80
CA ILE A 20 5.05 3.46 1.93
C ILE A 20 4.08 4.36 2.68
N ASN A 21 3.27 5.16 1.97
CA ASN A 21 2.27 6.00 2.61
C ASN A 21 1.24 5.19 3.40
N GLY A 22 0.73 4.07 2.84
CA GLY A 22 -0.20 3.20 3.57
C GLY A 22 0.43 2.53 4.81
N LEU A 23 1.72 2.20 4.74
CA LEU A 23 2.47 1.72 5.91
C LEU A 23 2.63 2.81 6.97
N CYS A 24 2.97 4.04 6.57
CA CYS A 24 3.07 5.19 7.47
C CYS A 24 1.74 5.50 8.14
N GLU A 25 0.63 5.49 7.40
CA GLU A 25 -0.72 5.66 7.96
C GLU A 25 -1.02 4.63 9.05
N THR A 26 -0.64 3.37 8.82
CA THR A 26 -0.83 2.29 9.78
C THR A 26 0.02 2.49 11.04
N ILE A 27 1.30 2.89 10.87
CA ILE A 27 2.23 3.12 11.98
C ILE A 27 1.81 4.36 12.79
N GLN A 28 1.53 5.47 12.11
CA GLN A 28 1.15 6.75 12.71
C GLN A 28 -0.26 6.74 13.30
N GLY A 29 -1.11 5.80 12.89
CA GLY A 29 -2.37 5.51 13.57
C GLY A 29 -2.19 4.92 14.97
N GLY A 30 -0.96 4.57 15.37
CA GLY A 30 -0.62 4.13 16.71
C GLY A 30 -0.71 5.23 17.77
N PRO A 31 -0.69 4.87 19.07
CA PRO A 31 -0.92 5.81 20.18
C PRO A 31 0.18 6.88 20.33
N LEU A 32 1.28 6.79 19.58
CA LEU A 32 2.43 7.68 19.68
C LEU A 32 2.71 8.49 18.40
N GLY A 33 2.00 8.22 17.30
CA GLY A 33 2.26 8.85 16.00
C GLY A 33 3.59 8.43 15.39
#